data_AF-W0RIQ0-F1
#
_entry.id   AF-W0RIQ0-F1
#
_cell.length_a   1.000
_cell.length_b   1.000
_cell.length_c   1.000
_cell.angle_alpha   90.00
_cell.angle_beta   90.00
_cell.angle_gamma   90.00
#
_symmetry.space_group_name_H-M   'P 1'
#
loop_
_entity.id
_entity.type
_entity.pdbx_description
1 polymer ?
#
loop_
_entity_poly.entity_id
_entity_poly.type
_entity_poly.pdbx_seq_one_letter_code
_entity_poly.pdbx_strand_id
1 'polypeptide(L)'
;MTGALRVVPPLLAVALALPPRAVAQSASPARPALGALLGGAAGVLVGGTAGAFVGGNRCGEPANSDTCMLIEGIATGAAIGYTLGIPVGAHLLNRRRGDLRMSLAASAALAAAGYGVLRASGVRWNGGTTPRQRRVAAVVVVSVPVLQYLATTAIETATGRR
;
A
#
# COMPACT_ATOMS: atom_id res chain seq x y z
N MET A 1 -36.17 19.79 13.22
CA MET A 1 -35.45 19.97 11.95
C MET A 1 -34.05 19.36 12.10
N THR A 2 -33.91 18.07 11.82
CA THR A 2 -32.67 17.30 12.01
C THR A 2 -31.99 17.11 10.65
N GLY A 3 -30.91 17.86 10.42
CA GLY A 3 -30.08 17.76 9.22
C GLY A 3 -29.19 16.52 9.28
N ALA A 4 -29.48 15.53 8.44
CA ALA A 4 -28.62 14.37 8.24
C ALA A 4 -27.41 14.78 7.39
N LEU A 5 -26.29 15.09 8.05
CA LEU A 5 -24.99 15.26 7.41
C LEU A 5 -24.54 13.89 6.86
N ARG A 6 -24.85 13.62 5.58
CA ARG A 6 -24.38 12.40 4.89
C ARG A 6 -22.88 12.55 4.65
N VAL A 7 -22.09 11.94 5.54
CA VAL A 7 -20.65 11.71 5.32
C VAL A 7 -20.53 10.79 4.11
N VAL A 8 -20.33 11.37 2.93
CA VAL A 8 -19.96 10.61 1.74
C VAL A 8 -18.56 10.05 2.00
N PRO A 9 -18.36 8.73 2.04
CA PRO A 9 -17.03 8.17 2.27
C PRO A 9 -16.11 8.65 1.15
N PRO A 10 -14.89 9.14 1.46
CA PRO A 10 -13.99 9.75 0.48
C PRO A 10 -13.62 8.80 -0.67
N LEU A 11 -13.76 7.49 -0.46
CA LEU A 11 -13.57 6.45 -1.48
C LEU A 11 -14.61 6.53 -2.61
N LEU A 12 -15.83 7.00 -2.34
CA LEU A 12 -16.91 7.07 -3.34
C LEU A 12 -16.72 8.24 -4.32
N ALA A 13 -16.16 9.35 -3.85
CA ALA A 13 -15.91 10.54 -4.67
C ALA A 13 -14.84 10.29 -5.75
N VAL A 14 -13.86 9.42 -5.46
CA VAL A 14 -12.79 9.06 -6.41
C VAL A 14 -13.32 8.18 -7.55
N ALA A 15 -14.28 7.30 -7.27
CA ALA A 15 -14.86 6.39 -8.27
C ALA A 15 -15.70 7.12 -9.33
N LEU A 16 -16.36 8.23 -8.96
CA LEU A 16 -17.24 9.01 -9.85
C LEU A 16 -16.49 9.99 -10.77
N ALA A 17 -15.19 10.25 -10.53
CA ALA A 17 -14.40 11.19 -11.31
C ALA A 17 -13.71 10.59 -12.55
N LEU A 18 -13.91 9.30 -12.83
CA LEU A 18 -13.27 8.62 -13.96
C LEU A 18 -14.11 8.80 -15.24
N PRO A 19 -13.57 9.40 -16.31
CA PRO A 19 -14.31 9.58 -17.56
C PRO A 19 -14.61 8.24 -18.24
N PRO A 20 -15.76 8.10 -18.94
CA PRO A 20 -16.09 6.91 -19.71
C PRO A 20 -15.08 6.74 -20.85
N ARG A 21 -14.20 5.74 -20.76
CA ARG A 21 -13.22 5.45 -21.80
C ARG A 21 -13.80 4.53 -22.86
N ALA A 22 -13.68 4.95 -24.11
CA ALA A 22 -13.89 4.13 -25.30
C ALA A 22 -13.13 2.80 -25.18
N VAL A 23 -13.77 1.72 -25.62
CA VAL A 23 -13.26 0.34 -25.57
C VAL A 23 -12.08 0.18 -26.55
N ALA A 24 -10.92 0.71 -26.18
CA ALA A 24 -9.66 0.40 -26.85
C ALA A 24 -9.33 -1.07 -26.63
N GLN A 25 -8.94 -1.78 -27.70
CA GLN A 25 -8.47 -3.17 -27.68
C GLN A 25 -7.71 -3.46 -26.38
N SER A 26 -8.28 -4.32 -25.54
CA SER A 26 -7.80 -4.58 -24.19
C SER A 26 -6.38 -5.12 -24.22
N ALA A 27 -5.39 -4.24 -24.08
CA ALA A 27 -4.07 -4.63 -23.63
C ALA A 27 -4.25 -5.47 -22.35
N SER A 28 -3.87 -6.74 -22.41
CA SER A 28 -4.19 -7.70 -21.35
C SER A 28 -3.66 -7.20 -20.02
N PRO A 29 -4.53 -7.04 -19.00
CA PRO A 29 -4.11 -6.59 -17.67
C PRO A 29 -3.27 -7.65 -16.95
N ALA A 30 -3.19 -8.87 -17.49
CA ALA A 30 -2.52 -10.00 -16.85
C ALA A 30 -1.02 -9.75 -16.60
N ARG A 31 -0.32 -9.07 -17.52
CA ARG A 31 1.12 -8.78 -17.37
C ARG A 31 1.41 -7.79 -16.24
N PRO A 32 0.85 -6.57 -16.23
CA PRO A 32 1.08 -5.64 -15.12
C PRO A 32 0.55 -6.20 -13.79
N ALA A 33 -0.55 -6.95 -13.79
CA ALA A 33 -1.05 -7.65 -12.61
C ALA A 33 -0.04 -8.66 -12.05
N LEU A 34 0.45 -9.58 -12.88
CA LEU A 34 1.45 -10.56 -12.44
C LEU A 34 2.74 -9.87 -11.98
N GLY A 35 3.16 -8.80 -12.67
CA GLY A 35 4.33 -8.00 -12.30
C GLY A 35 4.14 -7.33 -10.94
N ALA A 36 2.96 -6.77 -10.66
CA ALA A 36 2.62 -6.17 -9.39
C ALA A 36 2.70 -7.19 -8.24
N LEU A 37 2.16 -8.40 -8.43
CA LEU A 37 2.22 -9.46 -7.41
C LEU A 37 3.66 -9.89 -7.12
N LEU A 38 4.43 -10.22 -8.16
CA LEU A 38 5.82 -10.66 -8.01
C LEU A 38 6.70 -9.55 -7.42
N GLY A 39 6.53 -8.32 -7.91
CA GLY A 39 7.24 -7.16 -7.40
C GLY A 39 6.89 -6.83 -5.96
N GLY A 40 5.61 -6.92 -5.59
CA GLY A 40 5.16 -6.76 -4.20
C GLY A 40 5.77 -7.81 -3.28
N ALA A 41 5.76 -9.09 -3.67
CA ALA A 41 6.37 -10.17 -2.89
C ALA A 41 7.89 -9.98 -2.73
N ALA A 42 8.61 -9.71 -3.83
CA ALA A 42 10.04 -9.43 -3.78
C ALA A 42 10.35 -8.18 -2.92
N GLY A 43 9.52 -7.14 -3.06
CA GLY A 43 9.61 -5.92 -2.26
C GLY A 43 9.44 -6.18 -0.77
N VAL A 44 8.47 -7.02 -0.36
CA VAL A 44 8.30 -7.42 1.04
C VAL A 44 9.54 -8.12 1.58
N LEU A 45 10.12 -9.04 0.81
CA LEU A 45 11.30 -9.78 1.23
C LEU A 45 12.53 -8.86 1.37
N VAL A 46 12.83 -8.07 0.33
CA VAL A 46 13.97 -7.15 0.33
C VAL A 46 13.79 -6.03 1.34
N GLY A 47 12.59 -5.45 1.41
CA GLY A 47 12.27 -4.40 2.35
C GLY A 47 12.28 -4.90 3.79
N GLY A 48 11.69 -6.06 4.07
CA GLY A 48 11.66 -6.64 5.40
C GLY A 48 13.05 -7.01 5.91
N THR A 49 13.88 -7.62 5.05
CA THR A 49 15.28 -7.89 5.38
C THR A 49 16.07 -6.61 5.63
N ALA A 50 15.99 -5.62 4.73
CA ALA A 50 16.64 -4.33 4.94
C ALA A 50 16.15 -3.62 6.21
N GLY A 51 14.85 -3.71 6.50
CA GLY A 51 14.22 -3.17 7.70
C GLY A 51 14.71 -3.84 8.98
N ALA A 52 14.94 -5.15 8.96
CA ALA A 52 15.54 -5.88 10.08
C ALA A 52 16.96 -5.35 10.39
N PHE A 53 17.77 -5.09 9.37
CA PHE A 53 19.12 -4.55 9.54
C PHE A 53 19.13 -3.11 10.05
N VAL A 54 18.21 -2.26 9.56
CA VAL A 54 18.17 -0.83 9.95
C VAL A 54 17.49 -0.62 11.31
N GLY A 55 16.44 -1.41 11.61
CA GLY A 55 15.68 -1.32 12.86
C GLY A 55 16.53 -1.61 14.10
N GLY A 56 17.61 -2.37 13.93
CA GLY A 56 18.48 -2.78 15.03
C GLY A 56 19.25 -1.68 15.77
N ASN A 57 19.17 -0.42 15.32
CA ASN A 57 19.98 0.68 15.86
C ASN A 57 19.18 1.79 16.59
N ARG A 58 17.85 1.65 16.76
CA ARG A 58 16.99 2.77 17.21
C ARG A 58 16.26 2.60 18.54
N CYS A 59 16.47 1.50 19.25
CA CYS A 59 15.89 1.30 20.58
C CYS A 59 16.97 1.54 21.64
N GLY A 60 16.85 2.64 22.39
CA GLY A 60 17.71 2.92 23.54
C GLY A 60 17.47 1.90 24.67
N GLU A 61 18.55 1.44 25.28
CA GLU A 61 18.56 0.47 26.38
C GLU A 61 17.98 1.03 27.71
N PRO A 62 17.67 0.18 28.72
CA PRO A 62 17.74 -1.29 28.76
C PRO A 62 16.38 -1.89 29.14
N ALA A 63 15.51 -2.18 28.16
CA ALA A 63 14.32 -3.00 28.39
C ALA A 63 13.83 -3.65 27.09
N ASN A 64 14.45 -4.79 26.76
CA ASN A 64 13.84 -6.00 26.23
C ASN A 64 12.62 -5.87 25.28
N SER A 65 12.88 -6.04 23.99
CA SER A 65 12.85 -7.40 23.42
C SER A 65 13.47 -7.36 22.03
N ASP A 66 14.30 -8.35 21.69
CA ASP A 66 14.78 -8.58 20.30
C ASP A 66 13.59 -8.57 19.31
N THR A 67 12.44 -9.02 19.80
CA THR A 67 11.13 -8.98 19.17
C THR A 67 10.70 -7.57 18.74
N CYS A 68 10.90 -6.54 19.56
CA CYS A 68 10.50 -5.17 19.25
C CYS A 68 11.35 -4.58 18.11
N MET A 69 12.66 -4.77 18.17
CA MET A 69 13.61 -4.29 17.17
C MET A 69 13.43 -4.96 15.81
N LEU A 70 13.30 -6.29 15.84
CA LEU A 70 13.25 -7.10 14.63
C LEU A 70 11.88 -7.00 13.95
N ILE A 71 10.77 -7.09 14.70
CA ILE A 71 9.43 -7.13 14.10
C ILE A 71 9.02 -5.77 13.58
N GLU A 72 9.29 -4.67 14.30
CA GLU A 72 8.93 -3.33 13.81
C GLU A 72 9.77 -2.94 12.59
N GLY A 73 11.07 -3.26 12.62
CA GLY A 73 11.97 -3.08 11.48
C GLY A 73 11.52 -3.88 10.25
N ILE A 74 11.27 -5.19 10.42
CA ILE A 74 10.78 -6.06 9.35
C ILE A 74 9.44 -5.56 8.82
N ALA A 75 8.47 -5.25 9.68
CA ALA A 75 7.13 -4.84 9.24
C ALA A 75 7.16 -3.51 8.49
N THR A 76 7.91 -2.53 9.01
CA THR A 76 8.06 -1.22 8.37
C THR A 76 8.80 -1.35 7.04
N GLY A 77 9.90 -2.09 7.04
CA GLY A 77 10.69 -2.36 5.84
C GLY A 77 9.88 -3.11 4.77
N ALA A 78 9.12 -4.14 5.17
CA ALA A 78 8.24 -4.88 4.28
C ALA A 78 7.13 -4.00 3.70
N ALA A 79 6.53 -3.11 4.49
CA ALA A 79 5.50 -2.19 4.02
C ALA A 79 6.05 -1.19 2.99
N ILE A 80 7.24 -0.63 3.24
CA ILE A 80 7.93 0.26 2.28
C ILE A 80 8.29 -0.52 1.02
N GLY A 81 8.88 -1.70 1.20
CA GLY A 81 9.29 -2.58 0.12
C GLY A 81 8.12 -3.00 -0.77
N TYR A 82 6.98 -3.35 -0.19
CA TYR A 82 5.75 -3.66 -0.92
C TYR A 82 5.23 -2.45 -1.72
N THR A 83 5.20 -1.28 -1.07
CA THR A 83 4.73 -0.01 -1.67
C THR A 83 5.53 0.36 -2.92
N LEU A 84 6.84 0.09 -2.92
CA LEU A 84 7.73 0.33 -4.07
C LEU A 84 7.74 -0.85 -5.05
N GLY A 85 7.69 -2.07 -4.53
CA GLY A 85 7.84 -3.31 -5.28
C GLY A 85 6.70 -3.54 -6.26
N ILE A 86 5.45 -3.27 -5.88
CA ILE A 86 4.30 -3.38 -6.80
C ILE A 86 4.49 -2.54 -8.07
N PRO A 87 4.62 -1.20 -8.00
CA PRO A 87 4.71 -0.37 -9.21
C PRO A 87 5.93 -0.70 -10.05
N VAL A 88 7.07 -1.00 -9.42
CA VAL A 88 8.29 -1.40 -10.14
C VAL A 88 8.08 -2.74 -10.88
N GLY A 89 7.55 -3.75 -10.19
CA GLY A 89 7.32 -5.07 -10.80
C GLY A 89 6.29 -5.03 -11.93
N ALA A 90 5.19 -4.29 -11.72
CA ALA A 90 4.16 -4.07 -12.74
C ALA A 90 4.77 -3.41 -13.99
N HIS A 91 5.54 -2.34 -13.81
CA HIS A 91 6.17 -1.61 -14.89
C HIS A 91 7.19 -2.45 -15.68
N LEU A 92 8.03 -3.22 -14.97
CA LEU A 92 9.01 -4.10 -15.60
C LEU A 92 8.33 -5.20 -16.44
N LEU A 93 7.32 -5.88 -15.89
CA LEU A 93 6.63 -6.96 -16.61
C LEU A 93 5.69 -6.46 -17.71
N ASN A 94 5.24 -5.22 -17.61
CA ASN A 94 4.54 -4.49 -18.68
C ASN A 94 5.49 -3.94 -19.76
N ARG A 95 6.76 -4.40 -19.80
CA ARG A 95 7.78 -3.95 -20.75
C ARG A 95 7.97 -2.43 -20.77
N ARG A 96 7.87 -1.80 -19.60
CA ARG A 96 8.03 -0.35 -19.40
C ARG A 96 7.05 0.52 -20.20
N ARG A 97 5.88 -0.01 -20.55
CA ARG A 97 4.88 0.73 -21.34
C ARG A 97 4.06 1.71 -20.51
N GLY A 98 3.84 1.44 -19.22
CA GLY A 98 3.05 2.36 -18.37
C GLY A 98 3.86 3.47 -17.71
N ASP A 99 3.17 4.32 -16.94
CA ASP A 99 3.77 5.42 -16.20
C ASP A 99 4.14 4.97 -14.77
N LEU A 100 5.42 4.67 -14.58
CA LEU A 100 5.96 4.27 -13.28
C LEU A 100 5.82 5.38 -12.24
N ARG A 101 5.97 6.66 -12.63
CA ARG A 101 5.93 7.79 -11.68
C ARG A 101 4.52 7.93 -11.11
N MET A 102 3.51 7.86 -11.98
CA MET A 102 2.11 7.90 -11.56
C MET A 102 1.74 6.70 -10.67
N SER A 103 2.21 5.50 -11.02
CA SER A 103 1.99 4.28 -10.24
C SER A 103 2.65 4.35 -8.85
N LEU A 104 3.89 4.85 -8.77
CA LEU A 104 4.59 5.08 -7.50
C LEU A 104 3.88 6.12 -6.64
N ALA A 105 3.47 7.25 -7.23
CA ALA A 105 2.76 8.30 -6.51
C ALA A 105 1.42 7.79 -5.93
N ALA A 106 0.67 7.03 -6.71
CA ALA A 106 -0.58 6.41 -6.24
C ALA A 106 -0.34 5.40 -5.11
N SER A 107 0.68 4.54 -5.25
CA SER A 107 1.05 3.56 -4.23
C SER A 107 1.47 4.23 -2.92
N ALA A 108 2.30 5.28 -3.00
CA ALA A 108 2.74 6.06 -1.85
C ALA A 108 1.58 6.81 -1.18
N ALA A 109 0.67 7.40 -1.96
CA ALA A 109 -0.52 8.08 -1.44
C ALA A 109 -1.43 7.12 -0.67
N LEU A 110 -1.64 5.90 -1.17
CA LEU A 110 -2.41 4.86 -0.48
C LEU A 110 -1.73 4.40 0.82
N ALA A 111 -0.41 4.23 0.81
CA ALA A 111 0.34 3.92 2.02
C ALA A 111 0.21 5.03 3.08
N ALA A 112 0.37 6.30 2.67
CA ALA A 112 0.23 7.45 3.54
C ALA A 112 -1.20 7.59 4.11
N ALA A 113 -2.22 7.36 3.27
CA ALA A 113 -3.62 7.34 3.71
C ALA A 113 -3.87 6.23 4.74
N GLY A 114 -3.38 5.02 4.49
CA GLY A 114 -3.45 3.90 5.43
C GLY A 114 -2.80 4.22 6.77
N TYR A 115 -1.58 4.75 6.74
CA TYR A 115 -0.88 5.21 7.95
C TYR A 115 -1.66 6.30 8.69
N GLY A 116 -2.23 7.28 7.97
CA GLY A 116 -3.08 8.32 8.53
C GLY A 116 -4.30 7.75 9.27
N VAL A 117 -4.99 6.76 8.69
CA VAL A 117 -6.13 6.09 9.33
C VAL A 117 -5.71 5.36 10.61
N LEU A 118 -4.58 4.64 10.60
CA LEU A 118 -4.06 3.96 11.79
C LEU A 118 -3.74 4.96 12.91
N ARG A 119 -3.10 6.08 12.56
CA ARG A 119 -2.76 7.15 13.50
C ARG A 119 -4.00 7.83 14.07
N ALA A 120 -4.95 8.23 13.22
CA ALA A 120 -6.19 8.87 13.65
C ALA A 120 -7.04 7.96 14.56
N SER A 121 -6.92 6.64 14.40
CA SER A 121 -7.63 5.65 15.22
C SER A 121 -6.95 5.36 16.57
N GLY A 122 -5.79 5.97 16.83
CA GLY A 122 -5.03 5.80 18.07
C GLY A 122 -4.43 4.40 18.24
N VAL A 123 -4.18 3.67 17.14
CA VAL A 123 -3.56 2.34 17.20
C VAL A 123 -2.17 2.47 17.84
N ARG A 124 -1.94 1.69 18.90
CA ARG A 124 -0.65 1.61 19.62
C ARG A 124 -0.03 0.23 19.41
N TRP A 125 1.23 0.20 19.01
CA TRP A 125 1.94 -1.06 18.73
C TRP A 125 2.54 -1.70 20.00
N ASN A 126 2.67 -0.94 21.09
CA ASN A 126 3.46 -1.34 22.28
C ASN A 126 2.59 -1.84 23.46
N GLY A 127 1.49 -2.53 23.17
CA GLY A 127 0.52 -2.96 24.19
C GLY A 127 -0.47 -1.85 24.57
N GLY A 128 -1.73 -2.22 24.80
CA GLY A 128 -2.82 -1.26 25.09
C GLY A 128 -3.76 -0.97 23.91
N THR A 129 -3.75 -1.78 22.84
CA THR A 129 -4.77 -1.69 21.79
C THR A 129 -6.09 -2.30 22.21
N THR A 130 -7.16 -1.51 22.11
CA THR A 130 -8.53 -1.99 22.29
C THR A 130 -8.95 -2.95 21.16
N PRO A 131 -9.94 -3.83 21.38
CA PRO A 131 -10.46 -4.71 20.32
C PRO A 131 -10.91 -3.96 19.06
N ARG A 132 -11.47 -2.76 19.22
CA ARG A 132 -11.85 -1.87 18.10
C ARG A 132 -10.64 -1.45 17.28
N GLN A 133 -9.56 -1.01 17.93
CA GLN A 133 -8.33 -0.59 17.26
C GLN A 133 -7.68 -1.73 16.49
N ARG A 134 -7.69 -2.95 17.04
CA ARG A 134 -7.19 -4.15 16.34
C ARG A 134 -7.97 -4.44 15.06
N ARG A 135 -9.29 -4.29 15.07
CA ARG A 135 -10.12 -4.45 13.86
C ARG A 135 -9.80 -3.41 12.81
N VAL A 136 -9.65 -2.14 13.22
CA VAL A 136 -9.25 -1.08 12.28
C VAL A 136 -7.87 -1.37 11.69
N ALA A 137 -6.91 -1.78 12.52
CA ALA A 137 -5.57 -2.14 12.06
C ALA A 137 -5.62 -3.28 11.04
N ALA A 138 -6.34 -4.37 11.35
CA ALA A 138 -6.51 -5.50 10.43
C ALA A 138 -7.15 -5.07 9.09
N VAL A 139 -8.21 -4.25 9.13
CA VAL A 139 -8.87 -3.76 7.91
C VAL A 139 -7.90 -2.94 7.05
N VAL A 140 -7.16 -2.00 7.65
CA VAL A 140 -6.20 -1.16 6.91
C VAL A 140 -5.04 -1.99 6.35
N VAL A 141 -4.45 -2.86 7.16
CA VAL A 141 -3.29 -3.70 6.77
C VAL A 141 -3.64 -4.64 5.62
N VAL A 142 -4.89 -5.09 5.50
CA VAL A 142 -5.34 -5.93 4.38
C VAL A 142 -5.78 -5.09 3.18
N SER A 143 -6.54 -4.02 3.40
CA SER A 143 -7.12 -3.24 2.29
C SER A 143 -6.09 -2.41 1.53
N VAL A 144 -5.11 -1.81 2.21
CA VAL A 144 -4.12 -0.94 1.56
C VAL A 144 -3.29 -1.73 0.52
N PRO A 145 -2.74 -2.91 0.82
CA PRO A 145 -2.01 -3.71 -0.16
C PRO A 145 -2.83 -4.09 -1.39
N VAL A 146 -4.10 -4.43 -1.18
CA VAL A 146 -5.03 -4.77 -2.27
C VAL A 146 -5.31 -3.54 -3.14
N LEU A 147 -5.55 -2.38 -2.53
CA LEU A 147 -5.76 -1.13 -3.26
C LEU A 147 -4.52 -0.71 -4.04
N GLN A 148 -3.31 -0.84 -3.47
CA GLN A 148 -2.06 -0.54 -4.16
C GLN A 148 -1.87 -1.43 -5.40
N TYR A 149 -2.17 -2.74 -5.26
CA TYR A 149 -2.14 -3.70 -6.35
C TYR A 149 -3.12 -3.33 -7.48
N LEU A 150 -4.38 -3.07 -7.12
CA LEU A 150 -5.43 -2.74 -8.08
C LEU A 150 -5.16 -1.40 -8.78
N ALA A 151 -4.78 -0.36 -8.01
CA ALA A 151 -4.50 0.96 -8.54
C ALA A 151 -3.31 0.93 -9.50
N THR A 152 -2.22 0.25 -9.13
CA THR A 152 -1.04 0.12 -10.01
C THR A 152 -1.39 -0.60 -11.30
N THR A 153 -2.09 -1.73 -11.22
CA THR A 153 -2.50 -2.49 -12.40
C THR A 153 -3.39 -1.63 -13.32
N ALA A 154 -4.34 -0.90 -12.75
CA ALA A 154 -5.22 0.00 -13.50
C ALA A 154 -4.46 1.16 -14.16
N ILE A 155 -3.50 1.77 -13.46
CA ILE A 155 -2.67 2.86 -14.00
C ILE A 155 -1.79 2.33 -15.15
N GLU A 156 -1.01 1.28 -14.92
CA GLU A 156 -0.11 0.71 -15.93
C GLU A 156 -0.85 0.27 -17.20
N THR A 157 -2.03 -0.33 -17.05
CA THR A 157 -2.87 -0.75 -18.19
C THR A 157 -3.51 0.43 -18.90
N ALA A 158 -3.83 1.52 -18.21
CA ALA A 158 -4.40 2.71 -18.80
C ALA A 158 -3.36 3.56 -19.54
N THR A 159 -2.16 3.71 -18.96
CA THR A 159 -1.09 4.54 -19.53
C THR A 159 -0.31 3.81 -20.62
N GLY A 160 -0.16 2.48 -20.52
CA GLY A 160 0.57 1.68 -21.52
C GLY A 160 -0.18 1.40 -22.83
N ARG A 161 -1.35 2.01 -23.00
CA ARG A 161 -2.12 2.01 -24.26
C ARG A 161 -1.78 3.20 -25.16
N ARG A 162 -0.97 4.14 -24.67
CA ARG A 162 -0.44 5.28 -25.44
C ARG A 162 0.88 4.88 -26.09
#